data_AF-A0A1L7X9X6-F1
#
_entry.id   AF-A0A1L7X9X6-F1
#
_cell.length_a   1.000
_cell.length_b   1.000
_cell.length_c   1.000
_cell.angle_alpha   90.00
_cell.angle_beta   90.00
_cell.angle_gamma   90.00
#
_symmetry.space_group_name_H-M   'P 1'
#
loop_
_entity.id
_entity.type
_entity.pdbx_description
1 polymer ?
#
loop_
_entity_poly.entity_id
_entity_poly.type
_entity_poly.pdbx_seq_one_letter_code
_entity_poly.pdbx_strand_id
1 'polypeptide(L)'
;MISPIVLLSVLLLSIFSSLVTSTCTTSQRLAIAAQIPAAYNLSPLGASYAAFEAIPFAPLCQTSIAPNGLPPVPVAIDRSTTELFAQATRQLFSEVTGCYVDFPRNGTTDIQTNVTLGVRDIIPIPVTFSANVYLDFGVDLHGNCQINAVRAFATIPSQVLGLILTGSPLDLSGVIGSLGL
;
A
#
# COMPACT_ATOMS: atom_id res chain seq x y z
N MET A 1 -36.06 -48.14 -13.62
CA MET A 1 -34.95 -48.67 -12.79
C MET A 1 -33.66 -48.10 -13.36
N ILE A 2 -33.09 -47.09 -12.69
CA ILE A 2 -31.88 -46.40 -13.17
C ILE A 2 -30.67 -47.20 -12.70
N SER A 3 -29.78 -47.56 -13.62
CA SER A 3 -28.62 -48.42 -13.35
C SER A 3 -27.61 -47.72 -12.43
N PRO A 4 -27.07 -48.40 -11.39
CA PRO A 4 -26.10 -47.82 -10.45
C PRO A 4 -24.79 -47.37 -11.13
N ILE A 5 -24.52 -47.85 -12.35
CA ILE A 5 -23.35 -47.46 -13.16
C ILE A 5 -23.50 -46.02 -13.68
N VAL A 6 -24.72 -45.59 -14.02
CA VAL A 6 -25.00 -44.24 -14.54
C VAL A 6 -24.87 -43.18 -13.45
N LEU A 7 -25.16 -43.54 -12.19
CA LEU A 7 -25.01 -42.64 -11.04
C LEU A 7 -23.53 -42.34 -10.73
N LEU A 8 -22.65 -43.32 -10.93
CA LEU A 8 -21.21 -43.19 -10.65
C LEU A 8 -20.50 -42.32 -11.69
N SER A 9 -20.97 -42.32 -12.93
CA SER A 9 -20.38 -41.51 -14.01
C SER A 9 -20.64 -40.00 -13.83
N VAL A 10 -21.80 -39.63 -13.28
CA VAL A 10 -22.17 -38.22 -13.03
C VAL A 10 -21.41 -37.65 -11.83
N LEU A 11 -21.04 -38.49 -10.85
CA LEU A 11 -20.26 -38.06 -9.68
C LEU A 11 -18.77 -37.81 -9.97
N LEU A 12 -18.20 -38.41 -11.02
CA LEU A 12 -16.79 -38.20 -11.37
C LEU A 12 -16.55 -36.96 -12.26
N LEU A 13 -17.56 -36.46 -12.99
CA LEU A 13 -17.40 -35.27 -13.84
C LEU A 13 -17.44 -33.95 -13.07
N SER A 14 -17.88 -33.93 -11.81
CA SER A 14 -17.97 -32.71 -10.99
C SER A 14 -16.66 -32.36 -10.26
N ILE A 15 -15.67 -33.25 -10.23
CA ILE A 15 -14.41 -33.04 -9.47
C ILE A 15 -13.36 -32.26 -10.29
N PHE A 16 -13.56 -32.07 -11.59
CA PHE A 16 -12.64 -31.33 -12.46
C PHE A 16 -12.99 -29.84 -12.63
N SER A 17 -13.90 -29.30 -11.82
CA SER A 17 -14.18 -27.86 -11.83
C SER A 17 -13.03 -27.11 -11.16
N SER A 18 -12.03 -26.78 -11.99
CA SER A 18 -11.30 -25.51 -11.91
C SER A 18 -10.45 -25.29 -10.65
N LEU A 19 -9.26 -25.90 -10.60
CA LEU A 19 -8.08 -25.26 -10.01
C LEU A 19 -7.69 -24.05 -10.89
N VAL A 20 -8.56 -23.04 -10.96
CA VAL A 20 -8.13 -21.70 -11.34
C VAL A 20 -7.50 -21.17 -10.06
N THR A 21 -6.18 -21.19 -9.96
CA THR A 21 -5.48 -20.30 -9.05
C THR A 21 -5.94 -18.90 -9.42
N SER A 22 -6.89 -18.37 -8.65
CA SER A 22 -7.28 -16.98 -8.80
C SER A 22 -6.00 -16.18 -8.59
N THR A 23 -5.53 -15.55 -9.65
CA THR A 23 -4.41 -14.62 -9.56
C THR A 23 -4.99 -13.24 -9.71
N CYS A 24 -4.43 -12.27 -8.99
CA CYS A 24 -4.73 -10.88 -9.27
C CYS A 24 -4.46 -10.62 -10.76
N THR A 25 -5.46 -10.14 -11.49
CA THR A 25 -5.22 -9.70 -12.87
C THR A 25 -4.41 -8.40 -12.86
N THR A 26 -3.69 -8.11 -13.94
CA THR A 26 -2.99 -6.82 -14.12
C THR A 26 -3.92 -5.63 -13.92
N SER A 27 -5.14 -5.69 -14.46
CA SER A 27 -6.11 -4.60 -14.30
C SER A 27 -6.51 -4.40 -12.84
N GLN A 28 -6.73 -5.48 -12.06
CA GLN A 28 -7.02 -5.36 -10.64
C GLN A 28 -5.86 -4.77 -9.85
N ARG A 29 -4.62 -5.23 -10.10
CA ARG A 29 -3.45 -4.69 -9.41
C ARG A 29 -3.26 -3.21 -9.68
N LEU A 30 -3.37 -2.79 -10.93
CA LEU A 30 -3.26 -1.37 -11.31
C LEU A 30 -4.39 -0.53 -10.68
N ALA A 31 -5.62 -1.03 -10.66
CA ALA A 31 -6.74 -0.34 -10.04
C ALA A 31 -6.55 -0.18 -8.53
N ILE A 32 -6.03 -1.21 -7.84
CA ILE A 32 -5.70 -1.13 -6.41
C ILE A 32 -4.51 -0.20 -6.17
N ALA A 33 -3.44 -0.31 -6.96
CA ALA A 33 -2.25 0.54 -6.84
C ALA A 33 -2.59 2.03 -6.97
N ALA A 34 -3.52 2.39 -7.86
CA ALA A 34 -3.97 3.75 -8.04
C ALA A 34 -4.70 4.35 -6.82
N GLN A 35 -5.23 3.51 -5.92
CA GLN A 35 -5.88 3.97 -4.70
C GLN A 35 -4.88 4.61 -3.73
N ILE A 36 -3.61 4.21 -3.74
CA ILE A 36 -2.61 4.71 -2.79
C ILE A 36 -2.33 6.20 -3.02
N PRO A 37 -1.86 6.66 -4.20
CA PRO A 37 -1.69 8.09 -4.45
C PRO A 37 -3.01 8.86 -4.32
N ALA A 38 -4.14 8.28 -4.74
CA ALA A 38 -5.44 8.92 -4.60
C ALA A 38 -5.76 9.21 -3.11
N ALA A 39 -5.60 8.22 -2.23
CA ALA A 39 -5.81 8.38 -0.79
C ALA A 39 -4.90 9.46 -0.18
N TYR A 40 -3.62 9.51 -0.60
CA TYR A 40 -2.69 10.55 -0.17
C TYR A 40 -3.08 11.97 -0.59
N ASN A 41 -3.84 12.16 -1.66
CA ASN A 41 -4.24 13.48 -2.14
C ASN A 41 -5.63 13.92 -1.68
N LEU A 42 -6.39 13.04 -1.02
CA LEU A 42 -7.71 13.41 -0.52
C LEU A 42 -7.63 14.51 0.55
N SER A 43 -8.66 15.34 0.57
CA SER A 43 -8.88 16.38 1.57
C SER A 43 -10.36 16.33 1.99
N PRO A 44 -10.69 16.48 3.28
CA PRO A 44 -9.80 16.70 4.43
C PRO A 44 -9.05 15.42 4.87
N LEU A 45 -8.18 15.51 5.87
CA LEU A 45 -7.38 14.36 6.37
C LEU A 45 -8.23 13.13 6.70
N GLY A 46 -9.43 13.31 7.27
CA GLY A 46 -10.34 12.19 7.56
C GLY A 46 -10.79 11.41 6.33
N ALA A 47 -10.89 12.06 5.15
CA ALA A 47 -11.20 11.38 3.89
C ALA A 47 -10.04 10.49 3.42
N SER A 48 -8.79 10.92 3.64
CA SER A 48 -7.62 10.07 3.40
C SER A 48 -7.61 8.84 4.30
N TYR A 49 -8.02 8.96 5.57
CA TYR A 49 -7.99 7.84 6.52
C TYR A 49 -8.96 6.73 6.11
N ALA A 50 -10.21 7.10 5.82
CA ALA A 50 -11.20 6.16 5.31
C ALA A 50 -10.77 5.52 3.98
N ALA A 51 -10.07 6.27 3.11
CA ALA A 51 -9.54 5.72 1.87
C ALA A 51 -8.42 4.71 2.11
N PHE A 52 -7.51 4.94 3.07
CA PHE A 52 -6.47 3.96 3.41
C PHE A 52 -7.05 2.67 4.01
N GLU A 53 -8.08 2.77 4.85
CA GLU A 53 -8.78 1.60 5.41
C GLU A 53 -9.48 0.75 4.34
N ALA A 54 -9.89 1.37 3.23
CA ALA A 54 -10.54 0.70 2.11
C ALA A 54 -9.56 -0.03 1.17
N ILE A 55 -8.26 0.27 1.25
CA ILE A 55 -7.24 -0.42 0.44
C ILE A 55 -7.13 -1.87 0.94
N PRO A 56 -7.15 -2.88 0.04
CA PRO A 56 -7.16 -4.28 0.42
C PRO A 56 -5.75 -4.76 0.82
N PHE A 57 -5.22 -4.25 1.93
CA PHE A 57 -4.03 -4.83 2.55
C PHE A 57 -4.36 -6.19 3.16
N ALA A 58 -3.50 -7.18 2.92
CA ALA A 58 -3.60 -8.48 3.57
C ALA A 58 -3.32 -8.35 5.08
N PRO A 59 -3.85 -9.22 5.95
CA PRO A 59 -3.69 -9.10 7.40
C PRO A 59 -2.24 -8.98 7.87
N LEU A 60 -1.31 -9.68 7.20
CA LEU A 60 0.13 -9.66 7.50
C LEU A 60 0.93 -8.77 6.54
N CYS A 61 0.28 -7.78 5.91
CA CYS A 61 0.95 -6.87 5.00
C CYS A 61 2.04 -6.07 5.73
N GLN A 62 3.29 -6.25 5.32
CA GLN A 62 4.41 -5.51 5.89
C GLN A 62 4.78 -4.33 5.01
N THR A 63 5.23 -3.24 5.62
CA THR A 63 5.78 -2.09 4.90
C THR A 63 7.23 -1.86 5.28
N SER A 64 8.08 -1.69 4.27
CA SER A 64 9.50 -1.38 4.45
C SER A 64 9.95 -0.23 3.55
N ILE A 65 10.94 0.51 4.02
CA ILE A 65 11.51 1.65 3.30
C ILE A 65 13.03 1.50 3.22
N ALA A 66 13.58 1.58 2.01
CA ALA A 66 15.00 1.63 1.72
C ALA A 66 15.36 3.03 1.20
N PRO A 67 15.78 3.95 2.08
CA PRO A 67 16.14 5.31 1.68
C PRO A 67 17.56 5.34 1.06
N ASN A 68 17.72 6.00 -0.08
CA ASN A 68 19.02 6.27 -0.72
C ASN A 68 19.91 5.03 -0.90
N GLY A 69 19.31 3.87 -1.20
CA GLY A 69 20.03 2.61 -1.38
C GLY A 69 20.51 1.95 -0.08
N LEU A 70 20.12 2.47 1.08
CA LEU A 70 20.35 1.83 2.38
C LEU A 70 19.52 0.55 2.52
N PRO A 71 19.90 -0.37 3.43
CA PRO A 71 19.10 -1.54 3.74
C PRO A 71 17.64 -1.18 4.11
N PRO A 72 16.65 -1.99 3.69
CA PRO A 72 15.26 -1.75 4.05
C PRO A 72 15.04 -1.74 5.56
N VAL A 73 14.32 -0.73 6.05
CA VAL A 73 13.86 -0.63 7.44
C VAL A 73 12.36 -0.94 7.48
N PRO A 74 11.90 -1.89 8.31
CA PRO A 74 10.47 -2.13 8.49
C PRO A 74 9.83 -0.95 9.23
N VAL A 75 8.74 -0.42 8.69
CA VAL A 75 7.95 0.68 9.28
C VAL A 75 6.54 0.24 9.69
N ALA A 76 6.10 -0.92 9.19
CA ALA A 76 4.87 -1.60 9.58
C ALA A 76 5.03 -3.11 9.43
N ILE A 77 4.35 -3.89 10.28
CA ILE A 77 4.50 -5.35 10.36
C ILE A 77 3.19 -6.11 10.03
N ASP A 78 2.09 -5.40 9.89
CA ASP A 78 0.76 -5.91 9.59
C ASP A 78 -0.13 -4.84 8.94
N ARG A 79 -1.35 -5.23 8.55
CA ARG A 79 -2.33 -4.33 7.92
C ARG A 79 -2.55 -3.05 8.72
N SER A 80 -2.85 -3.16 10.01
CA SER A 80 -3.26 -2.01 10.81
C SER A 80 -2.09 -1.04 11.00
N THR A 81 -0.88 -1.54 11.19
CA THR A 81 0.32 -0.69 11.26
C THR A 81 0.69 -0.08 9.91
N THR A 82 0.40 -0.75 8.78
CA THR A 82 0.57 -0.18 7.43
C THR A 82 -0.40 0.97 7.19
N GLU A 83 -1.67 0.79 7.54
CA GLU A 83 -2.70 1.84 7.46
C GLU A 83 -2.33 3.03 8.34
N LEU A 84 -1.95 2.80 9.60
CA LEU A 84 -1.50 3.85 10.52
C LEU A 84 -0.26 4.59 9.99
N PHE A 85 0.71 3.87 9.45
CA PHE A 85 1.89 4.48 8.84
C PHE A 85 1.50 5.41 7.69
N ALA A 86 0.60 4.97 6.80
CA ALA A 86 0.11 5.79 5.69
C ALA A 86 -0.67 7.04 6.17
N GLN A 87 -1.51 6.88 7.20
CA GLN A 87 -2.23 8.00 7.82
C GLN A 87 -1.29 9.01 8.49
N ALA A 88 -0.24 8.53 9.17
CA ALA A 88 0.76 9.40 9.80
C ALA A 88 1.56 10.19 8.76
N THR A 89 2.05 9.53 7.70
CA THR A 89 2.84 10.20 6.65
C THR A 89 2.00 11.11 5.77
N ARG A 90 0.70 10.82 5.59
CA ARG A 90 -0.25 11.70 4.91
C ARG A 90 -0.24 13.12 5.46
N GLN A 91 -0.05 13.30 6.77
CA GLN A 91 -0.01 14.62 7.41
C GLN A 91 1.20 15.46 6.96
N LEU A 92 2.24 14.81 6.45
CA LEU A 92 3.48 15.46 6.00
C LEU A 92 3.47 15.77 4.50
N PHE A 93 2.61 15.09 3.74
CA PHE A 93 2.61 15.17 2.28
C PHE A 93 1.53 16.13 1.78
N SER A 94 1.90 17.09 0.94
CA SER A 94 0.94 17.97 0.27
C SER A 94 0.43 17.38 -1.03
N GLU A 95 1.25 16.59 -1.72
CA GLU A 95 0.92 15.98 -3.00
C GLU A 95 1.70 14.68 -3.20
N VAL A 96 1.04 13.67 -3.78
CA VAL A 96 1.65 12.41 -4.18
C VAL A 96 1.23 12.09 -5.61
N THR A 97 2.17 12.02 -6.54
CA THR A 97 1.89 11.63 -7.93
C THR A 97 2.21 10.16 -8.16
N GLY A 98 1.72 9.54 -9.23
CA GLY A 98 2.02 8.12 -9.49
C GLY A 98 1.91 7.74 -10.96
N CYS A 99 2.97 7.12 -11.49
CA CYS A 99 2.94 6.31 -12.70
C CYS A 99 3.05 4.83 -12.31
N TYR A 100 2.38 3.94 -13.05
CA TYR A 100 2.26 2.54 -12.65
C TYR A 100 2.92 1.62 -13.67
N VAL A 101 3.78 0.74 -13.20
CA VAL A 101 4.37 -0.34 -14.01
C VAL A 101 3.99 -1.67 -13.39
N ASP A 102 3.26 -2.49 -14.14
CA ASP A 102 2.87 -3.83 -13.69
C ASP A 102 3.89 -4.88 -14.13
N PHE A 103 4.19 -5.82 -13.23
CA PHE A 103 5.02 -6.99 -13.48
C PHE A 103 4.17 -8.27 -13.33
N PRO A 104 3.43 -8.69 -14.37
CA PRO A 104 2.48 -9.79 -14.24
C PRO A 104 3.09 -11.13 -13.82
N ARG A 105 4.37 -11.35 -14.13
CA ARG A 105 5.05 -12.62 -13.87
C ARG A 105 5.32 -12.88 -12.40
N ASN A 106 5.49 -11.84 -11.58
CA ASN A 106 5.74 -11.97 -10.14
C ASN A 106 4.60 -11.38 -9.29
N GLY A 107 3.55 -10.86 -9.91
CA GLY A 107 2.39 -10.30 -9.20
C GLY A 107 2.69 -8.97 -8.52
N THR A 108 3.75 -8.27 -8.92
CA THR A 108 4.13 -6.99 -8.35
C THR A 108 3.66 -5.83 -9.22
N THR A 109 3.25 -4.72 -8.62
CA THR A 109 3.09 -3.43 -9.31
C THR A 109 4.00 -2.41 -8.66
N ASP A 110 4.73 -1.64 -9.47
CA ASP A 110 5.55 -0.52 -9.04
C ASP A 110 4.79 0.79 -9.25
N ILE A 111 4.70 1.59 -8.19
CA ILE A 111 4.28 2.98 -8.26
C ILE A 111 5.54 3.85 -8.28
N GLN A 112 5.81 4.44 -9.43
CA GLN A 112 6.83 5.46 -9.60
C GLN A 112 6.23 6.79 -9.19
N THR A 113 6.58 7.24 -7.99
CA THR A 113 5.92 8.36 -7.32
C THR A 113 6.89 9.50 -7.04
N ASN A 114 6.39 10.73 -7.16
CA ASN A 114 6.99 11.88 -6.51
C ASN A 114 6.09 12.31 -5.35
N VAL A 115 6.71 12.53 -4.20
CA VAL A 115 6.05 12.95 -2.97
C VAL A 115 6.55 14.34 -2.62
N THR A 116 5.63 15.30 -2.58
CA THR A 116 5.91 16.67 -2.16
C THR A 116 5.54 16.82 -0.70
N LEU A 117 6.48 17.28 0.12
CA LEU A 117 6.24 17.64 1.49
C LEU A 117 5.47 18.96 1.55
N GLY A 118 4.49 19.04 2.45
CA GLY A 118 3.79 20.28 2.69
C GLY A 118 2.93 20.21 3.91
N VAL A 119 3.55 20.51 5.04
CA VAL A 119 2.81 21.03 6.20
C VAL A 119 2.52 22.48 5.89
N ARG A 120 1.25 22.79 5.58
CA ARG A 120 0.79 24.07 5.00
C ARG A 120 1.16 25.34 5.80
N ASP A 121 1.71 25.21 7.01
CA ASP A 121 2.10 26.33 7.86
C ASP A 121 3.51 26.21 8.48
N ILE A 122 4.30 25.16 8.15
CA ILE A 122 5.61 24.89 8.80
C ILE A 122 6.77 24.77 7.81
N ILE A 123 6.53 24.28 6.58
CA ILE A 123 7.61 24.09 5.58
C ILE A 123 7.49 25.17 4.48
N PRO A 124 8.35 26.21 4.48
CA PRO A 124 8.27 27.32 3.53
C PRO A 124 8.64 26.98 2.08
N ILE A 125 9.16 25.76 1.81
CA ILE A 125 9.61 25.33 0.49
C ILE A 125 9.07 23.93 0.20
N PRO A 126 8.30 23.71 -0.88
CA PRO A 126 7.90 22.36 -1.26
C PRO A 126 9.14 21.55 -1.60
N VAL A 127 9.47 20.57 -0.76
CA VAL A 127 10.55 19.64 -1.04
C VAL A 127 9.96 18.36 -1.58
N THR A 128 10.37 17.98 -2.78
CA THR A 128 9.90 16.76 -3.45
C THR A 128 10.99 15.71 -3.41
N PHE A 129 10.64 14.49 -3.03
CA PHE A 129 11.48 13.31 -3.19
C PHE A 129 10.80 12.29 -4.10
N SER A 130 11.58 11.44 -4.75
CA SER A 130 11.05 10.37 -5.59
C SER A 130 11.12 9.03 -4.88
N ALA A 131 10.18 8.15 -5.17
CA ALA A 131 10.21 6.77 -4.69
C ALA A 131 9.66 5.81 -5.74
N ASN A 132 10.16 4.57 -5.71
CA ASN A 132 9.53 3.43 -6.35
C ASN A 132 8.88 2.59 -5.25
N VAL A 133 7.57 2.41 -5.32
CA VAL A 133 6.80 1.68 -4.31
C VAL A 133 6.28 0.40 -4.93
N TYR A 134 6.95 -0.71 -4.62
CA TYR A 134 6.56 -2.04 -5.07
C TYR A 134 5.46 -2.60 -4.16
N LEU A 135 4.34 -2.95 -4.76
CA LEU A 135 3.22 -3.64 -4.13
C LEU A 135 3.25 -5.09 -4.59
N ASP A 136 3.48 -6.01 -3.66
CA ASP A 136 3.45 -7.43 -3.96
C ASP A 136 2.03 -7.95 -3.69
N PHE A 137 1.35 -8.46 -4.72
CA PHE A 137 -0.04 -8.87 -4.60
C PHE A 137 -0.18 -10.38 -4.39
N GLY A 138 -1.28 -10.75 -3.72
CA GLY A 138 -1.76 -12.12 -3.62
C GLY A 138 -3.28 -12.19 -3.62
N VAL A 139 -3.80 -13.40 -3.47
CA VAL A 139 -5.23 -13.64 -3.28
C VAL A 139 -5.48 -14.23 -1.90
N ASP A 140 -6.61 -13.87 -1.30
CA ASP A 140 -7.07 -14.52 -0.08
C ASP A 140 -7.78 -15.85 -0.35
N LEU A 141 -8.28 -16.47 0.73
CA LEU A 141 -9.04 -17.73 0.69
C LEU A 141 -10.36 -17.62 -0.09
N HIS A 142 -10.83 -16.41 -0.37
CA HIS A 142 -12.06 -16.12 -1.11
C HIS A 142 -11.78 -15.65 -2.55
N GLY A 143 -10.51 -15.59 -2.96
CA GLY A 143 -10.09 -15.13 -4.29
C GLY A 143 -10.08 -13.61 -4.47
N ASN A 144 -10.16 -12.84 -3.38
CA ASN A 144 -10.04 -11.38 -3.45
C ASN A 144 -8.57 -11.00 -3.60
N CYS A 145 -8.29 -10.04 -4.49
CA CYS A 145 -6.94 -9.51 -4.68
C CYS A 145 -6.53 -8.57 -3.55
N GLN A 146 -5.36 -8.80 -2.95
CA GLN A 146 -4.86 -8.07 -1.79
C GLN A 146 -3.37 -7.72 -1.95
N ILE A 147 -2.92 -6.68 -1.25
CA ILE A 147 -1.51 -6.31 -1.13
C ILE A 147 -0.89 -7.08 0.05
N ASN A 148 0.08 -7.94 -0.23
CA ASN A 148 0.79 -8.75 0.78
C ASN A 148 2.03 -8.06 1.34
N ALA A 149 2.64 -7.13 0.59
CA ALA A 149 3.76 -6.35 1.07
C ALA A 149 3.88 -5.03 0.29
N VAL A 150 4.42 -4.02 0.98
CA VAL A 150 4.77 -2.72 0.43
C VAL A 150 6.27 -2.50 0.63
N ARG A 151 7.00 -2.30 -0.45
CA ARG A 151 8.46 -2.07 -0.44
C ARG A 151 8.77 -0.77 -1.15
N ALA A 152 9.12 0.27 -0.38
CA ALA A 152 9.43 1.58 -0.92
C ALA A 152 10.94 1.79 -1.01
N PHE A 153 11.41 2.22 -2.18
CA PHE A 153 12.79 2.66 -2.41
C PHE A 153 12.76 4.15 -2.70
N ALA A 154 13.16 4.95 -1.71
CA ALA A 154 13.04 6.40 -1.77
C ALA A 154 14.41 7.05 -2.04
N THR A 155 14.46 7.99 -2.98
CA THR A 155 15.61 8.85 -3.21
C THR A 155 15.32 10.20 -2.55
N ILE A 156 15.89 10.40 -1.36
CA ILE A 156 15.62 11.54 -0.49
C ILE A 156 16.74 12.58 -0.66
N PRO A 157 16.44 13.80 -1.15
CA PRO A 157 17.41 14.89 -1.22
C PRO A 157 17.96 15.25 0.17
N SER A 158 19.23 15.66 0.23
CA SER A 158 19.90 16.01 1.49
C SER A 158 19.22 17.15 2.25
N GLN A 159 18.49 18.03 1.55
CA GLN A 159 17.67 19.09 2.13
C GLN A 159 16.53 18.55 3.01
N VAL A 160 15.92 17.42 2.62
CA VAL A 160 14.90 16.73 3.44
C VAL A 160 15.54 16.09 4.65
N LEU A 161 16.70 15.44 4.47
CA LEU A 161 17.41 14.78 5.56
C LEU A 161 17.87 15.79 6.63
N GLY A 162 18.30 16.99 6.21
CA GLY A 162 18.66 18.09 7.10
C GLY A 162 17.48 18.63 7.92
N LEU A 163 16.27 18.68 7.35
CA LEU A 163 15.05 19.08 8.08
C LEU A 163 14.65 18.05 9.15
N ILE A 164 14.88 16.75 8.89
CA ILE A 164 14.60 15.67 9.85
C ILE A 164 15.65 15.64 10.98
N LEU A 165 16.93 15.91 10.67
CA LEU A 165 18.05 15.80 11.63
C LEU A 165 18.30 17.07 12.46
N THR A 166 17.88 18.25 12.01
CA THR A 166 18.09 19.51 12.76
C THR A 166 17.03 19.79 13.82
N GLY A 167 16.07 18.87 14.04
CA GLY A 167 15.22 18.87 15.23
C GLY A 167 14.44 20.16 15.44
N SER A 168 13.69 20.62 14.42
CA SER A 168 12.43 21.28 14.77
C SER A 168 11.50 20.16 15.25
N PRO A 169 11.13 20.12 16.54
CA PRO A 169 10.35 19.04 17.07
C PRO A 169 8.98 19.08 16.38
N LEU A 170 8.75 18.13 15.48
CA LEU A 170 7.43 17.54 15.38
C LEU A 170 7.20 16.88 16.73
N ASP A 171 6.63 17.67 17.65
CA ASP A 171 6.11 17.21 18.91
C ASP A 171 4.98 16.21 18.62
N LEU A 172 5.35 14.97 18.35
CA LEU A 172 4.43 13.83 18.25
C LEU A 172 3.76 13.54 19.60
N SER A 173 4.22 14.15 20.70
CA SER A 173 3.52 14.13 21.99
C SER A 173 2.19 14.91 21.91
N GLY A 174 2.08 15.90 21.03
CA GLY A 174 0.84 16.64 20.78
C GLY A 174 -0.21 15.88 19.97
N VAL A 175 0.22 14.93 19.11
CA VAL A 175 -0.70 14.11 18.31
C VAL A 175 -1.21 12.90 19.10
N ILE A 176 -0.39 12.34 20.00
CA ILE A 176 -0.82 11.25 20.90
C ILE A 176 -1.64 11.79 22.08
N GLY A 177 -1.37 13.01 22.56
CA GLY A 177 -2.10 13.64 23.67
C GLY A 177 -3.51 14.16 23.36
N SER A 178 -3.90 14.22 22.08
CA SER A 178 -5.22 14.71 21.66
C SER A 178 -6.24 13.59 21.38
N LEU A 179 -5.84 12.31 21.43
CA LEU A 179 -6.78 11.20 21.56
C LEU A 179 -7.11 11.03 23.05
N GLY A 180 -7.84 12.01 23.59
CA GLY A 180 -8.56 11.83 24.84
C GLY A 180 -9.69 10.83 24.64
N LEU A 181 -9.35 9.54 24.68
CA LEU A 181 -10.22 8.40 24.98
C LEU A 181 -9.38 7.32 25.67
#